data_AF-A0A3N5G2H1-F1
#
_entry.id   AF-A0A3N5G2H1-F1
#
_cell.length_a   1.000
_cell.length_b   1.000
_cell.length_c   1.000
_cell.angle_alpha   90.00
_cell.angle_beta   90.00
_cell.angle_gamma   90.00
#
_symmetry.space_group_name_H-M   'P 1'
#
loop_
_entity.id
_entity.type
_entity.pdbx_description
1 polymer ?
#
loop_
_entity_poly.entity_id
_entity_poly.type
_entity_poly.pdbx_seq_one_letter_code
_entity_poly.pdbx_strand_id
1 'polypeptide(L)' 'SMAGKGRWIDNVFIERLWRSVKYEEVYLRAYANGREARQSLPRYFAFYNERRLHETLDYATPDEVYFGALAAATAAVA' A
#
# COMPACT_ATOMS: atom_id res chain seq x y z
N SER A 1 -0.49 -14.07 -16.27
CA SER A 1 -0.48 -12.76 -16.97
C SER A 1 -1.58 -11.91 -16.37
N MET A 2 -1.28 -10.68 -15.92
CA MET A 2 -2.16 -9.81 -15.11
C MET A 2 -3.33 -9.19 -15.90
N ALA A 3 -3.96 -9.96 -16.79
CA ALA A 3 -5.11 -9.55 -17.59
C ALA A 3 -6.45 -9.98 -16.95
N GLY A 4 -6.55 -9.90 -15.63
CA GLY A 4 -7.79 -10.14 -14.89
C GLY A 4 -8.46 -8.82 -14.57
N LYS A 5 -9.34 -8.36 -15.48
CA LYS A 5 -10.26 -7.20 -15.40
C LYS A 5 -10.12 -6.34 -14.13
N GLY A 6 -9.22 -5.36 -14.18
CA GLY A 6 -9.03 -4.25 -13.23
C GLY A 6 -8.57 -3.03 -14.03
N ARG A 7 -8.94 -1.82 -13.63
CA ARG A 7 -8.63 -0.62 -14.43
C ARG A 7 -7.10 -0.49 -14.51
N TRP A 8 -6.56 -0.05 -15.64
CA TRP A 8 -5.12 0.11 -15.82
C TRP A 8 -4.47 0.94 -14.69
N ILE A 9 -5.23 1.86 -14.11
CA ILE A 9 -4.81 2.68 -12.99
C ILE A 9 -4.60 1.87 -11.70
N ASP A 10 -5.45 0.89 -11.43
CA ASP A 10 -5.31 -0.02 -10.29
C ASP A 10 -4.01 -0.83 -10.42
N ASN A 11 -3.69 -1.25 -11.65
CA ASN A 11 -2.44 -1.95 -11.94
C ASN A 11 -1.21 -1.06 -11.66
N VAL A 12 -1.23 0.21 -12.08
CA VAL A 12 -0.13 1.15 -11.81
C VAL A 12 0.09 1.36 -10.31
N PHE A 13 -0.98 1.48 -9.53
CA PHE A 13 -0.88 1.61 -8.07
C PHE A 13 -0.28 0.36 -7.42
N ILE A 14 -0.75 -0.83 -7.82
CA ILE A 14 -0.23 -2.11 -7.32
C ILE A 14 1.25 -2.27 -7.68
N GLU A 15 1.67 -1.91 -8.89
CA GLU A 15 3.06 -1.95 -9.32
C GLU A 15 3.96 -1.03 -8.49
N ARG A 16 3.50 0.20 -8.20
CA ARG A 16 4.23 1.17 -7.38
C ARG A 16 4.36 0.70 -5.92
N LEU A 17 3.29 0.10 -5.37
CA LEU A 17 3.32 -0.51 -4.04
C LEU A 17 4.37 -1.63 -3.98
N TRP A 18 4.32 -2.58 -4.92
CA TRP A 18 5.25 -3.70 -4.96
C TRP A 18 6.69 -3.28 -5.20
N ARG A 19 6.93 -2.21 -5.95
CA ARG A 19 8.27 -1.62 -6.07
C ARG A 19 8.76 -1.16 -4.70
N SER A 20 7.97 -0.40 -3.96
CA SER A 20 8.36 0.11 -2.64
C SER A 20 8.65 -1.04 -1.66
N VAL A 21 7.74 -2.02 -1.56
CA VAL A 21 7.91 -3.22 -0.71
C VAL A 21 9.21 -3.97 -1.03
N LYS A 22 9.52 -4.15 -2.32
CA LYS A 22 10.74 -4.86 -2.71
C LYS A 22 11.99 -4.10 -2.28
N TYR A 23 12.08 -2.81 -2.57
CA TYR A 23 13.30 -2.05 -2.34
C TYR A 23 13.54 -1.69 -0.88
N GLU A 24 12.49 -1.46 -0.11
CA GLU A 24 12.61 -0.93 1.25
C GLU A 24 12.50 -1.99 2.33
N GLU A 25 11.97 -3.17 2.00
CA GLU A 25 11.77 -4.24 2.98
C GLU A 25 12.44 -5.53 2.50
N VAL A 26 12.07 -6.05 1.33
CA VAL A 26 12.50 -7.40 0.90
C VAL A 26 13.96 -7.45 0.49
N TYR A 27 14.48 -6.47 -0.23
CA TYR A 27 15.89 -6.47 -0.68
C TYR A 27 16.85 -6.09 0.43
N LEU A 28 16.39 -5.36 1.46
CA LEU A 28 17.19 -5.02 2.62
C LEU A 28 17.20 -6.14 3.67
N ARG A 29 16.13 -6.96 3.72
CA ARG A 29 16.01 -8.08 4.64
C ARG A 29 16.31 -9.39 3.93
N ALA A 30 17.47 -9.97 4.22
CA ALA A 30 17.87 -11.29 3.74
C ALA A 30 17.06 -12.41 4.43
N TYR A 31 15.74 -12.45 4.18
CA TYR A 31 14.85 -13.42 4.79
C TYR A 31 15.33 -14.85 4.53
N ALA A 32 15.52 -15.62 5.59
CA ALA A 32 15.94 -17.01 5.48
C ALA A 32 14.83 -17.89 4.89
N ASN A 33 13.56 -17.51 5.10
CA ASN A 33 12.40 -18.23 4.62
C ASN A 33 11.12 -17.38 4.62
N GLY A 34 10.05 -17.92 4.05
CA GLY A 34 8.75 -17.24 3.96
C GLY A 34 8.01 -17.05 5.30
N ARG A 35 8.42 -17.71 6.39
CA ARG A 35 7.82 -17.45 7.73
C ARG A 35 8.31 -16.11 8.27
N GLU A 36 9.60 -15.83 8.09
CA GLU A 36 10.18 -14.55 8.49
C GLU A 36 9.56 -13.39 7.71
N ALA A 37 9.43 -13.54 6.38
CA ALA A 37 8.75 -12.56 5.54
C ALA A 37 7.30 -12.32 6.00
N ARG A 38 6.55 -13.38 6.35
CA ARG A 38 5.17 -13.27 6.88
C ARG A 38 5.07 -12.52 8.20
N GLN A 39 6.12 -12.53 9.03
CA GLN A 39 6.15 -11.79 10.28
C GLN A 39 6.58 -10.33 10.09
N SER A 40 7.28 -10.05 8.99
CA SER A 40 7.92 -8.76 8.74
C SER A 40 7.07 -7.85 7.88
N LEU A 41 6.50 -8.40 6.79
CA LEU A 41 5.65 -7.67 5.86
C LEU A 41 4.47 -6.95 6.51
N PRO A 42 3.72 -7.52 7.48
CA PRO A 42 2.63 -6.80 8.14
C PRO A 42 3.10 -5.51 8.82
N ARG A 43 4.29 -5.51 9.42
CA ARG A 43 4.87 -4.31 10.05
C ARG A 43 5.23 -3.26 9.01
N TYR A 44 5.77 -3.68 7.87
CA TYR A 44 6.03 -2.76 6.76
C TYR A 44 4.74 -2.17 6.19
N PHE A 45 3.70 -2.98 5.98
CA PHE A 45 2.42 -2.49 5.46
C PHE A 45 1.71 -1.54 6.43
N ALA A 46 1.77 -1.81 7.74
CA ALA A 46 1.26 -0.86 8.74
C ALA A 46 2.00 0.48 8.66
N PHE A 47 3.34 0.46 8.59
CA PHE A 47 4.13 1.68 8.37
C PHE A 47 3.75 2.40 7.05
N TYR A 48 3.64 1.66 5.95
CA TYR A 48 3.33 2.21 4.63
C TYR A 48 1.95 2.87 4.62
N ASN A 49 0.95 2.26 5.24
CA ASN A 49 -0.44 2.74 5.22
C ASN A 49 -0.69 3.86 6.23
N GLU A 50 -0.09 3.79 7.42
CA GLU A 50 -0.43 4.66 8.54
C GLU A 50 0.55 5.82 8.74
N ARG A 51 1.77 5.73 8.21
CA ARG A 51 2.87 6.65 8.58
C ARG A 51 3.66 7.21 7.42
N ARG A 52 3.71 6.51 6.28
CA ARG A 52 4.48 6.97 5.13
C ARG A 52 3.71 8.06 4.38
N LEU A 53 4.33 9.22 4.24
CA LEU A 53 3.77 10.29 3.42
C LEU A 53 4.06 10.01 1.95
N HIS A 54 3.06 10.24 1.09
CA HIS A 54 3.18 10.06 -0.35
C HIS A 54 3.00 11.40 -1.06
N GLU A 55 4.01 11.83 -1.81
CA GLU A 55 3.95 13.07 -2.60
C GLU A 55 2.77 13.08 -3.57
N THR A 56 2.44 11.94 -4.18
CA THR A 56 1.27 11.81 -5.07
C THR A 56 -0.09 11.87 -4.36
N LEU A 57 -0.08 11.86 -3.02
CA LEU A 57 -1.26 12.01 -2.17
C LEU A 57 -1.19 13.33 -1.39
N ASP A 58 -0.53 14.35 -1.94
CA ASP A 58 -0.33 15.65 -1.27
C ASP A 58 0.30 15.53 0.13
N TYR A 59 1.26 14.61 0.26
CA TYR A 59 1.91 14.26 1.52
C TYR A 59 0.97 13.68 2.59
N ALA A 60 -0.20 13.15 2.21
CA ALA A 60 -1.01 12.29 3.07
C ALA A 60 -0.53 10.83 3.03
N THR A 61 -0.98 10.08 4.03
CA THR A 61 -0.85 8.62 4.10
C THR A 61 -1.99 7.91 3.34
N PRO A 62 -1.80 6.66 2.90
CA PRO A 62 -2.87 5.90 2.26
C PRO A 62 -4.14 5.77 3.11
N ASP A 63 -3.99 5.59 4.42
CA ASP A 63 -5.12 5.49 5.34
C ASP A 63 -5.90 6.80 5.45
N GLU A 64 -5.21 7.94 5.56
CA GLU A 64 -5.87 9.25 5.59
C GLU A 64 -6.72 9.49 4.34
N VAL A 65 -6.20 9.15 3.16
CA VAL A 65 -6.95 9.29 1.90
C VAL A 65 -8.14 8.33 1.86
N TYR A 66 -7.93 7.06 2.20
CA TYR A 66 -8.99 6.04 2.11
C TYR A 66 -10.12 6.31 3.11
N PHE A 67 -9.79 6.53 4.39
CA PHE A 67 -10.80 6.76 5.42
C PHE A 67 -11.44 8.14 5.29
N GLY A 68 -10.71 9.16 4.82
CA GLY A 68 -11.29 10.46 4.48
C GLY A 68 -12.33 10.35 3.36
N ALA A 69 -12.00 9.63 2.27
CA ALA A 69 -12.93 9.39 1.18
C ALA A 69 -14.14 8.54 1.62
N LEU A 70 -13.93 7.52 2.45
CA LEU A 70 -14.99 6.70 2.99
C LEU A 70 -15.94 7.51 3.87
N ALA A 71 -15.42 8.35 4.77
CA ALA A 71 -16.22 9.22 5.62
C ALA A 71 -17.03 10.25 4.81
N ALA A 72 -16.45 10.83 3.76
CA ALA A 72 -17.17 11.73 2.86
C ALA A 72 -18.30 11.00 2.11
N ALA A 73 -18.05 9.77 1.65
CA ALA A 73 -19.05 8.96 0.95
C ALA A 73 -20.20 8.53 1.88
N THR A 74 -19.91 8.15 3.13
CA THR A 74 -20.96 7.78 4.10
C THR A 74 -21.82 8.99 4.49
N ALA A 75 -21.22 10.17 4.65
CA ALA A 75 -21.95 11.41 4.93
C ALA A 75 -22.87 11.84 3.77
N ALA A 76 -22.51 11.54 2.52
CA ALA A 76 -23.33 11.88 1.34
C ALA A 76 -24.55 10.96 1.14
N VAL A 77 -24.59 9.81 1.83
CA VAL A 77 -25.69 8.83 1.74
C VAL A 77 -26.67 8.98 2.91
N ALA A 78 -26.29 9.71 3.96
CA ALA A 78 -27.12 10.02 5.14
C ALA A 78 -27.96 11.30 4.94
#